data_AF-A0A0X3VP27-F1
#
_entry.id   AF-A0A0X3VP27-F1
#
_cell.length_a   1.000
_cell.length_b   1.000
_cell.length_c   1.000
_cell.angle_alpha   90.00
_cell.angle_beta   90.00
_cell.angle_gamma   90.00
#
_symmetry.space_group_name_H-M   'P 1'
#
loop_
_entity.id
_entity.type
_entity.pdbx_description
1 polymer ?
#
loop_
_entity_poly.entity_id
_entity_poly.type
_entity_poly.pdbx_seq_one_letter_code
_entity_poly.pdbx_strand_id
1 'polypeptide(L)'
;MHSRAAGLRVLDERQEKFHELLGQFVLQLTTHEGTTPVGFFDKGIPLGVEWEKNLKEALATCRVFVPVYSPQYCVSRWCGMEFDGFLRRQAEHHRSEPYTVSAIVPVLWTSPGRFALPDVARPFQYHGSGLDEEYQHMGLRGLMEAGKWGVFRRTVWRIAERIVDVATAAQLKSCDVKLFDDLRNVFAPGTQGDS
;
A
#
# COMPACT_ATOMS: atom_id res chain seq x y z
N MET A 1 25.01 27.48 -14.49
CA MET A 1 24.29 26.20 -14.69
C MET A 1 23.85 25.71 -13.32
N HIS A 2 22.58 25.86 -12.98
CA HIS A 2 22.07 25.56 -11.64
C HIS A 2 21.91 24.05 -11.47
N SER A 3 22.70 23.49 -10.56
CA SER A 3 22.53 22.14 -10.03
C SER A 3 21.17 22.05 -9.37
N ARG A 4 20.30 21.20 -9.93
CA ARG A 4 18.95 20.98 -9.43
C ARG A 4 19.08 20.13 -8.17
N ALA A 5 18.95 20.77 -7.01
CA ALA A 5 18.89 20.08 -5.73
C ALA A 5 17.87 18.96 -5.81
N ALA A 6 18.31 17.73 -5.51
CA ALA A 6 17.43 16.59 -5.32
C ALA A 6 16.38 16.99 -4.28
N GLY A 7 15.12 17.06 -4.69
CA GLY A 7 14.04 17.51 -3.83
C GLY A 7 13.93 16.58 -2.62
N LEU A 8 14.26 17.09 -1.44
CA LEU A 8 13.86 16.52 -0.17
C LEU A 8 12.33 16.39 -0.22
N ARG A 9 11.81 15.16 -0.25
CA ARG A 9 10.37 14.90 -0.27
C ARG A 9 9.84 15.29 1.12
N VAL A 10 9.16 16.43 1.22
CA VAL A 10 8.42 16.78 2.45
C VAL A 10 7.40 15.67 2.69
N LEU A 11 7.52 14.98 3.83
CA LEU A 11 6.55 13.99 4.29
C LEU A 11 5.17 14.65 4.30
N ASP A 12 4.18 14.03 3.66
CA ASP A 12 2.80 14.48 3.78
C ASP A 12 2.35 14.07 5.19
N GLU A 13 2.42 14.98 6.16
CA GLU A 13 1.99 14.78 7.56
C GLU A 13 0.59 14.12 7.65
N ARG A 14 -0.24 14.35 6.62
CA ARG A 14 -1.55 13.72 6.47
C ARG A 14 -1.47 12.20 6.28
N GLN A 15 -0.52 11.71 5.49
CA GLN A 15 -0.31 10.27 5.30
C GLN A 15 0.21 9.60 6.57
N GLU A 16 1.08 10.29 7.33
CA GLU A 16 1.51 9.81 8.65
C GLU A 16 0.31 9.70 9.60
N LYS A 17 -0.51 10.75 9.69
CA LYS A 17 -1.75 10.75 10.49
C LYS A 17 -2.71 9.62 10.08
N PHE A 18 -2.84 9.37 8.77
CA PHE A 18 -3.62 8.24 8.26
C PHE A 18 -3.02 6.91 8.73
N HIS A 19 -1.71 6.70 8.57
CA HIS A 19 -1.04 5.47 8.95
C HIS A 19 -1.16 5.19 10.46
N GLU A 20 -0.92 6.20 11.31
CA GLU A 20 -1.05 6.08 12.77
C GLU A 20 -2.46 5.68 13.17
N LEU A 21 -3.48 6.38 12.63
CA LEU A 21 -4.88 6.10 12.94
C LEU A 21 -5.29 4.70 12.46
N LEU A 22 -4.84 4.30 11.26
CA LEU A 22 -5.10 2.97 10.72
C LEU A 22 -4.49 1.88 11.60
N GLY A 23 -3.23 2.05 12.02
CA GLY A 23 -2.55 1.12 12.92
C GLY A 23 -3.25 0.99 14.27
N GLN A 24 -3.71 2.11 14.84
CA GLN A 24 -4.52 2.12 16.07
C GLN A 24 -5.82 1.32 15.91
N PHE A 25 -6.54 1.48 14.81
CA PHE A 25 -7.78 0.75 14.58
C PHE A 25 -7.55 -0.74 14.32
N VAL A 26 -6.51 -1.12 13.57
CA VAL A 26 -6.17 -2.54 13.40
C VAL A 26 -5.78 -3.18 14.73
N LEU A 27 -5.05 -2.47 15.60
CA LEU A 27 -4.76 -2.93 16.96
C LEU A 27 -6.03 -3.13 17.79
N GLN A 28 -6.99 -2.20 17.73
CA GLN A 28 -8.26 -2.32 18.45
C GLN A 28 -9.12 -3.51 17.97
N LEU A 29 -8.96 -3.90 16.72
CA LEU A 29 -9.70 -4.99 16.08
C LEU A 29 -8.99 -6.35 16.19
N THR A 30 -7.79 -6.43 16.78
CA THR A 30 -7.01 -7.66 16.87
C THR A 30 -6.67 -7.99 18.31
N THR A 31 -6.58 -9.28 18.65
CA THR A 31 -6.14 -9.76 19.96
C THR A 31 -4.61 -9.75 20.11
N HIS A 32 -3.93 -8.79 19.48
CA HIS A 32 -2.47 -8.80 19.37
C HIS A 32 -1.82 -8.46 20.71
N GLU A 33 -0.94 -9.34 21.21
CA GLU A 33 -0.12 -9.08 22.40
C GLU A 33 1.02 -8.08 22.07
N GLY A 34 0.66 -6.82 21.84
CA GLY A 34 1.41 -5.57 22.09
C GLY A 34 2.88 -5.39 21.64
N THR A 35 3.56 -6.38 21.06
CA THR A 35 5.03 -6.39 20.92
C THR A 35 5.51 -6.33 19.46
N THR A 36 4.63 -6.53 18.48
CA THR A 36 4.96 -6.39 17.06
C THR A 36 4.29 -5.13 16.48
N PRO A 37 5.02 -4.26 15.77
CA PRO A 37 4.43 -3.11 15.08
C PRO A 37 3.31 -3.54 14.12
N VAL A 38 2.14 -2.91 14.23
CA VAL A 38 1.02 -3.15 13.30
C VAL A 38 1.21 -2.26 12.07
N GLY A 39 1.93 -2.80 11.10
CA GLY A 39 2.13 -2.18 9.79
C GLY A 39 3.55 -1.65 9.58
N PHE A 40 3.96 -1.70 8.32
CA PHE A 40 5.13 -1.02 7.81
C PHE A 40 4.64 0.07 6.84
N PHE A 41 4.96 1.31 7.15
CA PHE A 41 4.74 2.44 6.25
C PHE A 41 6.10 2.91 5.76
N ASP A 42 6.32 2.82 4.45
CA ASP A 42 7.52 3.38 3.84
C ASP A 42 7.46 4.90 3.99
N LYS A 43 8.20 5.42 4.97
CA LYS A 43 8.27 6.84 5.37
C LYS A 43 9.01 7.70 4.35
N GLY A 44 8.83 7.45 3.05
CA GLY A 44 9.37 8.30 1.99
C GLY A 44 10.87 8.56 2.13
N ILE A 45 11.67 7.54 1.80
CA ILE A 45 13.12 7.59 1.52
C ILE A 45 14.03 7.86 2.74
N PRO A 46 14.74 6.81 3.18
CA PRO A 46 16.16 6.88 3.52
C PRO A 46 16.98 6.17 2.42
N LEU A 47 17.85 6.92 1.76
CA LEU A 47 18.80 6.42 0.77
C LEU A 47 19.78 5.42 1.43
N GLY A 48 19.84 4.17 0.96
CA GLY A 48 20.91 3.24 1.35
C GLY A 48 20.52 1.76 1.35
N VAL A 49 21.53 0.89 1.56
CA VAL A 49 21.40 -0.58 1.62
C VAL A 49 20.46 -1.05 2.74
N GLU A 50 20.44 -0.33 3.88
CA GLU A 50 19.59 -0.68 5.02
C GLU A 50 18.09 -0.53 4.71
N TRP A 51 17.72 0.45 3.87
CA TRP A 51 16.33 0.62 3.47
C TRP A 51 15.86 -0.53 2.57
N GLU A 52 16.70 -0.96 1.62
CA GLU A 52 16.36 -2.09 0.73
C GLU A 52 16.17 -3.38 1.55
N LYS A 53 17.03 -3.61 2.54
CA LYS A 53 16.88 -4.73 3.47
C LYS A 53 15.57 -4.66 4.26
N ASN A 54 15.28 -3.52 4.89
CA ASN A 54 14.05 -3.33 5.66
C ASN A 54 12.80 -3.49 4.78
N LEU A 55 12.85 -3.02 3.54
CA LEU A 55 11.75 -3.21 2.59
C LEU A 55 11.55 -4.70 2.26
N LYS A 56 12.64 -5.42 1.94
CA LYS A 56 12.57 -6.86 1.66
C LYS A 56 12.03 -7.65 2.86
N GLU A 57 12.46 -7.31 4.07
CA GLU A 57 11.95 -7.94 5.30
C GLU A 57 10.46 -7.61 5.52
N ALA A 58 10.04 -6.37 5.31
CA ALA A 58 8.64 -5.98 5.40
C ALA A 58 7.78 -6.71 4.35
N LEU A 59 8.23 -6.77 3.10
CA LEU A 59 7.57 -7.52 2.03
C LEU A 59 7.53 -9.03 2.29
N ALA A 60 8.55 -9.59 2.95
CA ALA A 60 8.61 -11.00 3.29
C ALA A 60 7.65 -11.38 4.42
N THR A 61 7.29 -10.44 5.29
CA THR A 61 6.59 -10.72 6.55
C THR A 61 5.19 -10.11 6.65
N CYS A 62 4.88 -9.04 5.91
CA CYS A 62 3.59 -8.36 6.01
C CYS A 62 2.41 -9.31 5.69
N ARG A 63 1.30 -9.17 6.39
CA ARG A 63 0.11 -10.02 6.16
C ARG A 63 -0.83 -9.46 5.11
N VAL A 64 -0.80 -8.14 4.92
CA VAL A 64 -1.64 -7.40 3.98
C VAL A 64 -0.81 -6.28 3.38
N PHE A 65 -0.94 -6.07 2.07
CA PHE A 65 -0.37 -4.94 1.36
C PHE A 65 -1.43 -3.88 1.11
N VAL A 66 -1.12 -2.63 1.48
CA VAL A 66 -2.06 -1.51 1.43
C VAL A 66 -1.54 -0.44 0.46
N PRO A 67 -1.78 -0.58 -0.85
CA PRO A 67 -1.34 0.44 -1.80
C PRO A 67 -2.20 1.71 -1.66
N VAL A 68 -1.54 2.85 -1.47
CA VAL A 68 -2.19 4.15 -1.25
C VAL A 68 -2.18 4.96 -2.55
N TYR A 69 -3.21 4.76 -3.37
CA TYR A 69 -3.33 5.31 -4.70
C TYR A 69 -3.43 6.84 -4.70
N SER A 70 -2.46 7.45 -5.36
CA SER A 70 -2.31 8.88 -5.59
C SER A 70 -1.53 9.09 -6.89
N PRO A 71 -1.50 10.32 -7.45
CA PRO A 71 -0.68 10.61 -8.62
C PRO A 71 0.79 10.25 -8.41
N GLN A 72 1.34 10.57 -7.22
CA GLN A 72 2.74 10.28 -6.91
C GLN A 72 3.01 8.78 -6.74
N TYR A 73 2.07 8.04 -6.16
CA TYR A 73 2.18 6.58 -6.01
C TYR A 73 2.28 5.90 -7.38
N CYS A 74 1.40 6.26 -8.32
CA CYS A 74 1.29 5.60 -9.62
C CYS A 74 2.49 5.84 -10.55
N VAL A 75 3.33 6.86 -10.28
CA VAL A 75 4.56 7.13 -11.05
C VAL A 75 5.84 6.77 -10.28
N SER A 76 5.73 6.30 -9.05
CA SER A 76 6.88 5.99 -8.20
C SER A 76 7.52 4.67 -8.60
N ARG A 77 8.81 4.72 -8.98
CA ARG A 77 9.62 3.53 -9.24
C ARG A 77 9.62 2.57 -8.05
N TRP A 78 9.75 3.11 -6.84
CA TRP A 78 9.80 2.32 -5.62
C TRP A 78 8.46 1.63 -5.36
N CYS A 79 7.34 2.35 -5.46
CA CYS A 79 6.02 1.76 -5.27
C CYS A 79 5.72 0.67 -6.30
N GLY A 80 6.20 0.82 -7.54
CA GLY A 80 6.14 -0.25 -8.54
C GLY A 80 6.93 -1.48 -8.14
N MET A 81 8.12 -1.34 -7.54
CA MET A 81 8.90 -2.50 -7.06
C MET A 81 8.29 -3.17 -5.83
N GLU A 82 7.70 -2.40 -4.91
CA GLU A 82 6.95 -2.96 -3.79
C GLU A 82 5.76 -3.79 -4.28
N PHE A 83 5.04 -3.26 -5.29
CA PHE A 83 3.92 -3.96 -5.91
C PHE A 83 4.37 -5.27 -6.56
N ASP A 84 5.48 -5.26 -7.31
CA ASP A 84 6.07 -6.47 -7.91
C ASP A 84 6.40 -7.51 -6.83
N GLY A 85 7.09 -7.10 -5.76
CA GLY A 85 7.46 -7.99 -4.66
C GLY A 85 6.26 -8.65 -4.00
N PHE A 86 5.21 -7.88 -3.73
CA PHE A 86 4.01 -8.44 -3.12
C PHE A 86 3.24 -9.35 -4.07
N LEU A 87 3.14 -9.03 -5.36
CA LEU A 87 2.51 -9.91 -6.36
C LEU A 87 3.26 -11.24 -6.50
N ARG A 88 4.60 -11.21 -6.50
CA ARG A 88 5.43 -12.43 -6.52
C ARG A 88 5.18 -13.30 -5.28
N ARG A 89 5.15 -12.68 -4.09
CA ARG A 89 4.86 -13.41 -2.84
C ARG A 89 3.47 -14.01 -2.84
N GLN A 90 2.47 -13.28 -3.33
CA GLN A 90 1.10 -13.79 -3.45
C GLN A 90 1.03 -14.96 -4.43
N ALA A 91 1.71 -14.87 -5.58
CA ALA A 91 1.79 -15.96 -6.55
C ALA A 91 2.48 -17.20 -5.95
N GLU A 92 3.56 -17.01 -5.20
CA GLU A 92 4.26 -18.10 -4.50
C GLU A 92 3.33 -18.77 -3.46
N HIS A 93 2.62 -17.99 -2.67
CA HIS A 93 1.67 -18.51 -1.70
C HIS A 93 0.56 -19.32 -2.38
N HIS A 94 -0.01 -18.82 -3.48
CA HIS A 94 -1.06 -19.50 -4.25
C HIS A 94 -0.61 -20.85 -4.84
N ARG A 95 0.70 -21.07 -5.08
CA ARG A 95 1.21 -22.38 -5.49
C ARG A 95 1.04 -23.44 -4.40
N SER A 96 1.17 -23.03 -3.13
CA SER A 96 0.96 -23.90 -1.96
C SER A 96 -0.49 -23.92 -1.47
N GLU A 97 -1.23 -22.84 -1.68
CA GLU A 97 -2.59 -22.64 -1.18
C GLU A 97 -3.47 -21.99 -2.27
N PRO A 98 -4.01 -22.76 -3.23
CA PRO A 98 -4.64 -22.20 -4.44
C PRO A 98 -6.00 -21.53 -4.24
N TYR A 99 -6.61 -21.65 -3.04
CA TYR A 99 -7.96 -21.15 -2.75
C TYR A 99 -7.98 -19.92 -1.84
N THR A 100 -6.85 -19.21 -1.67
CA THR A 100 -6.77 -18.02 -0.81
C THR A 100 -7.23 -16.74 -1.52
N VAL A 101 -7.70 -15.77 -0.74
CA VAL A 101 -8.04 -14.44 -1.26
C VAL A 101 -6.77 -13.58 -1.45
N SER A 102 -6.85 -12.57 -2.31
CA SER A 102 -5.75 -11.61 -2.46
C SER A 102 -5.56 -10.81 -1.16
N ALA A 103 -4.33 -10.81 -0.66
CA ALA A 103 -3.89 -10.07 0.53
C ALA A 103 -3.62 -8.56 0.26
N ILE A 104 -4.39 -7.93 -0.65
CA ILE A 104 -4.23 -6.53 -1.05
C ILE A 104 -5.48 -5.74 -0.66
N VAL A 105 -5.29 -4.63 0.07
CA VAL A 105 -6.36 -3.68 0.44
C VAL A 105 -6.01 -2.28 -0.07
N PRO A 106 -6.46 -1.90 -1.26
CA PRO A 106 -6.10 -0.61 -1.85
C PRO A 106 -6.88 0.56 -1.22
N VAL A 107 -6.23 1.72 -1.14
CA VAL A 107 -6.77 2.94 -0.55
C VAL A 107 -6.66 4.09 -1.55
N LEU A 108 -7.74 4.84 -1.74
CA LEU A 108 -7.76 6.07 -2.54
C LEU A 108 -7.29 7.25 -1.68
N TRP A 109 -6.06 7.72 -1.90
CA TRP A 109 -5.56 8.93 -1.24
C TRP A 109 -6.19 10.18 -1.82
N THR A 110 -6.32 10.23 -3.15
CA THR A 110 -6.95 11.32 -3.89
C THR A 110 -8.03 10.78 -4.81
N SER A 111 -8.90 11.66 -5.29
CA SER A 111 -9.90 11.33 -6.32
C SER A 111 -9.29 10.51 -7.47
N PRO A 112 -9.93 9.40 -7.89
CA PRO A 112 -9.41 8.50 -8.92
C PRO A 112 -9.23 9.19 -10.28
N GLY A 113 -10.00 10.24 -10.59
CA GLY A 113 -9.85 11.03 -11.82
C GLY A 113 -8.55 11.87 -11.89
N ARG A 114 -7.70 11.84 -10.85
CA ARG A 114 -6.45 12.61 -10.81
C ARG A 114 -5.21 11.81 -11.24
N PHE A 115 -5.34 10.51 -11.50
CA PHE A 115 -4.23 9.64 -11.88
C PHE A 115 -4.70 8.46 -12.73
N ALA A 116 -3.80 7.92 -13.56
CA ALA A 116 -4.03 6.67 -14.26
C ALA A 116 -3.47 5.52 -13.43
N LEU A 117 -4.29 4.50 -13.16
CA LEU A 117 -3.80 3.27 -12.52
C LEU A 117 -2.93 2.47 -13.49
N PRO A 118 -1.72 2.04 -13.07
CA PRO A 118 -0.92 1.08 -13.81
C PRO A 118 -1.70 -0.22 -14.07
N ASP A 119 -1.46 -0.89 -15.20
CA ASP A 119 -2.22 -2.07 -15.61
C ASP A 119 -2.24 -3.16 -14.52
N VAL A 120 -1.09 -3.39 -13.88
CA VAL A 120 -0.94 -4.36 -12.77
C VAL A 120 -1.76 -4.01 -11.53
N ALA A 121 -2.12 -2.74 -11.33
CA ALA A 121 -2.91 -2.29 -10.19
C ALA A 121 -4.42 -2.28 -10.49
N ARG A 122 -4.83 -2.28 -11.77
CA ARG A 122 -6.26 -2.21 -12.16
C ARG A 122 -7.14 -3.32 -11.58
N PRO A 123 -6.69 -4.59 -11.44
CA PRO A 123 -7.50 -5.63 -10.79
C PRO A 123 -7.78 -5.34 -9.32
N PHE A 124 -6.95 -4.52 -8.68
CA PHE A 124 -7.01 -4.23 -7.24
C PHE A 124 -7.67 -2.88 -7.00
N GLN A 125 -8.93 -2.74 -7.40
CA GLN A 125 -9.72 -1.56 -7.08
C GLN A 125 -10.73 -1.89 -5.99
N TYR A 126 -10.62 -1.22 -4.84
CA TYR A 126 -11.58 -1.42 -3.76
C TYR A 126 -12.77 -0.48 -3.92
N HIS A 127 -13.82 -1.02 -4.53
CA HIS A 127 -15.15 -0.42 -4.57
C HIS A 127 -16.09 -1.13 -3.58
N GLY A 128 -15.58 -1.51 -2.39
CA GLY A 128 -16.33 -2.28 -1.42
C GLY A 128 -17.66 -1.62 -1.04
N SER A 129 -18.73 -2.41 -1.03
CA SER A 129 -20.03 -2.01 -0.48
C SER A 129 -19.86 -1.62 0.98
N GLY A 130 -20.11 -0.36 1.33
CA GLY A 130 -20.02 0.15 2.71
C GLY A 130 -19.02 1.29 2.94
N LEU A 131 -18.30 1.72 1.91
CA LEU A 131 -17.53 2.97 1.95
C LEU A 131 -18.38 4.17 1.57
N ASP A 132 -18.22 5.30 2.28
CA ASP A 132 -18.95 6.54 2.01
C ASP A 132 -18.71 7.01 0.55
N GLU A 133 -19.76 7.41 -0.17
CA GLU A 133 -19.66 7.90 -1.57
C GLU A 133 -18.69 9.09 -1.69
N GLU A 134 -18.65 9.95 -0.67
CA GLU A 134 -17.74 11.09 -0.60
C GLU A 134 -16.27 10.64 -0.64
N TYR A 135 -15.93 9.51 0.00
CA TYR A 135 -14.59 8.94 -0.08
C TYR A 135 -14.25 8.49 -1.51
N GLN A 136 -15.19 7.81 -2.19
CA GLN A 136 -14.97 7.33 -3.55
C GLN A 136 -14.72 8.48 -4.54
N HIS A 137 -15.36 9.63 -4.32
CA HIS A 137 -15.17 10.82 -5.16
C HIS A 137 -13.93 11.63 -4.79
N MET A 138 -13.62 11.77 -3.49
CA MET A 138 -12.63 12.73 -3.00
C MET A 138 -11.27 12.09 -2.65
N GLY A 139 -11.25 10.81 -2.27
CA GLY A 139 -10.14 10.15 -1.59
C GLY A 139 -9.94 10.68 -0.15
N LEU A 140 -9.09 10.03 0.64
CA LEU A 140 -8.84 10.40 2.04
C LEU A 140 -8.33 11.84 2.19
N ARG A 141 -7.38 12.26 1.35
CA ARG A 141 -6.85 13.63 1.38
C ARG A 141 -7.96 14.64 1.11
N GLY A 142 -8.82 14.40 0.12
CA GLY A 142 -9.92 15.31 -0.18
C GLY A 142 -10.88 15.47 0.99
N LEU A 143 -11.19 14.39 1.71
CA LEU A 143 -11.99 14.45 2.95
C LEU A 143 -11.33 15.31 4.04
N MET A 144 -10.01 15.18 4.22
CA MET A 144 -9.25 15.98 5.17
C MET A 144 -9.25 17.47 4.80
N GLU A 145 -9.00 17.80 3.52
CA GLU A 145 -9.01 19.19 3.02
C GLU A 145 -10.40 19.83 3.14
N ALA A 146 -11.47 19.06 2.97
CA ALA A 146 -12.84 19.53 3.11
C ALA A 146 -13.33 19.58 4.58
N GLY A 147 -12.48 19.25 5.56
CA GLY A 147 -12.85 19.23 6.98
C GLY A 147 -13.83 18.11 7.36
N LYS A 148 -14.04 17.10 6.50
CA LYS A 148 -14.97 15.98 6.69
C LYS A 148 -14.37 14.90 7.59
N TRP A 149 -13.87 15.28 8.76
CA TRP A 149 -13.14 14.42 9.68
C TRP A 149 -13.94 13.21 10.17
N GLY A 150 -15.27 13.35 10.34
CA GLY A 150 -16.15 12.24 10.70
C GLY A 150 -16.19 11.15 9.62
N VAL A 151 -16.31 11.55 8.35
CA VAL A 151 -16.30 10.64 7.18
C VAL A 151 -14.92 9.99 7.03
N PHE A 152 -13.86 10.78 7.13
CA PHE A 152 -12.48 10.30 7.11
C PHE A 152 -12.26 9.21 8.17
N ARG A 153 -12.58 9.48 9.44
CA ARG A 153 -12.35 8.53 10.53
C ARG A 153 -13.16 7.24 10.36
N ARG A 154 -14.43 7.32 9.95
CA ARG A 154 -15.25 6.13 9.65
C ARG A 154 -14.69 5.33 8.48
N THR A 155 -14.22 6.01 7.43
CA THR A 155 -13.58 5.37 6.27
C THR A 155 -12.33 4.60 6.70
N VAL A 156 -11.45 5.21 7.50
CA VAL A 156 -10.23 4.55 8.03
C VAL A 156 -10.60 3.35 8.91
N TRP A 157 -11.67 3.44 9.72
CA TRP A 157 -12.19 2.30 10.48
C TRP A 157 -12.62 1.14 9.57
N ARG A 158 -13.39 1.41 8.51
CA ARG A 158 -13.80 0.38 7.54
C ARG A 158 -12.61 -0.25 6.80
N ILE A 159 -11.59 0.55 6.49
CA ILE A 159 -10.34 0.03 5.91
C ILE A 159 -9.64 -0.89 6.91
N ALA A 160 -9.58 -0.53 8.21
CA ALA A 160 -8.99 -1.37 9.25
C ALA A 160 -9.73 -2.72 9.39
N GLU A 161 -11.07 -2.72 9.44
CA GLU A 161 -11.89 -3.94 9.43
C GLU A 161 -11.54 -4.81 8.22
N ARG A 162 -11.48 -4.20 7.02
CA ARG A 162 -11.13 -4.93 5.80
C ARG A 162 -9.72 -5.52 5.84
N ILE A 163 -8.75 -4.82 6.41
CA ILE A 163 -7.39 -5.33 6.60
C ILE A 163 -7.41 -6.58 7.50
N VAL A 164 -8.14 -6.54 8.62
CA VAL A 164 -8.24 -7.69 9.54
C VAL A 164 -8.93 -8.88 8.87
N ASP A 165 -10.02 -8.64 8.13
CA ASP A 165 -10.73 -9.68 7.38
C ASP A 165 -9.82 -10.33 6.34
N VAL A 166 -9.11 -9.52 5.54
CA VAL A 166 -8.19 -10.00 4.51
C VAL A 166 -6.99 -10.73 5.13
N ALA A 167 -6.42 -10.20 6.22
CA ALA A 167 -5.32 -10.86 6.93
C ALA A 167 -5.71 -12.22 7.52
N THR A 168 -6.98 -12.37 7.90
CA THR A 168 -7.54 -13.61 8.45
C THR A 168 -7.86 -14.61 7.35
N ALA A 169 -8.44 -14.15 6.24
CA ALA A 169 -8.84 -15.00 5.13
C ALA A 169 -7.67 -15.43 4.23
N ALA A 170 -6.71 -14.55 3.98
CA ALA A 170 -5.59 -14.84 3.09
C ALA A 170 -4.50 -15.69 3.77
N GLN A 171 -4.36 -15.59 5.10
CA GLN A 171 -3.31 -16.28 5.90
C GLN A 171 -1.92 -16.26 5.25
N LEU A 172 -1.56 -15.14 4.60
CA LEU A 172 -0.37 -15.04 3.77
C LEU A 172 0.90 -15.35 4.57
N LYS A 173 1.52 -16.50 4.27
CA LYS A 173 2.75 -16.96 4.93
C LYS A 173 3.94 -16.07 4.60
N SER A 174 4.90 -16.01 5.51
CA SER A 174 6.18 -15.34 5.24
C SER A 174 6.96 -16.08 4.14
N CYS A 175 7.82 -15.36 3.40
CA CYS A 175 8.68 -15.95 2.37
C CYS A 175 10.16 -15.61 2.58
N ASP A 176 11.05 -16.27 1.83
CA ASP A 176 12.47 -15.91 1.79
C ASP A 176 12.63 -14.55 1.08
N VAL A 177 13.46 -13.66 1.65
CA VAL A 177 13.78 -12.33 1.11
C VAL A 177 14.47 -12.40 -0.25
N LYS A 178 15.10 -13.54 -0.60
CA LYS A 178 15.70 -13.79 -1.92
C LYS A 178 14.70 -13.71 -3.08
N LEU A 179 13.40 -13.84 -2.80
CA LEU A 179 12.34 -13.63 -3.79
C LEU A 179 12.36 -12.20 -4.38
N PHE A 180 13.05 -11.27 -3.72
CA PHE A 180 13.05 -9.85 -4.02
C PHE A 180 14.41 -9.32 -4.53
N ASP A 181 15.35 -10.18 -4.93
CA ASP A 181 16.68 -9.74 -5.38
C ASP A 181 16.67 -9.05 -6.76
N ASP A 182 15.64 -9.29 -7.58
CA ASP A 182 15.48 -8.72 -8.91
C ASP A 182 14.12 -8.00 -9.09
N LEU A 183 13.68 -7.25 -8.07
CA LEU A 183 12.45 -6.46 -8.14
C LEU A 183 12.46 -5.49 -9.32
N ARG A 184 11.31 -5.38 -9.99
CA ARG A 184 11.10 -4.55 -11.18
C ARG A 184 10.05 -3.50 -10.91
N ASN A 185 10.22 -2.34 -11.52
CA ASN A 185 9.18 -1.32 -11.50
C ASN A 185 8.04 -1.72 -12.45
N VAL A 186 7.02 -2.41 -11.94
CA VAL A 186 5.85 -2.84 -12.74
C VAL A 186 4.86 -1.71 -13.04
N PHE A 187 5.12 -0.48 -12.59
CA PHE A 187 4.34 0.70 -12.98
C PHE A 187 4.86 1.38 -14.23
N ALA A 188 6.11 1.12 -14.62
CA ALA A 188 6.62 1.61 -15.89
C ALA A 188 5.84 0.92 -17.02
N PRO A 189 5.41 1.66 -18.07
CA PRO A 189 4.93 1.02 -19.28
C PRO A 189 6.04 0.08 -19.75
N GLY A 190 5.71 -1.19 -20.00
CA GLY A 190 6.69 -2.16 -20.47
C GLY A 190 7.42 -1.57 -21.66
N THR A 191 8.75 -1.43 -21.58
CA THR A 191 9.55 -1.22 -22.78
C THR A 191 9.22 -2.37 -23.70
N GLN A 192 8.43 -2.11 -24.74
CA GLN A 192 8.34 -3.01 -25.88
C GLN A 192 9.78 -3.21 -26.33
N GLY A 193 10.29 -4.40 -26.04
CA GLY A 193 11.63 -4.78 -26.44
C GLY A 193 11.72 -4.70 -27.95
N ASP A 194 12.78 -4.02 -28.38
CA ASP A 194 13.36 -4.05 -29.70
C ASP A 194 13.10 -5.39 -30.41
N SER A 195 12.38 -5.32 -31.54
CA SER A 195 12.41 -6.34 -32.59
C SER A 195 13.35 -5.89 -33.69
#